data_AF-B8C9D4-F1
#
_entry.id   AF-B8C9D4-F1
#
_cell.length_a   1.000
_cell.length_b   1.000
_cell.length_c   1.000
_cell.angle_alpha   90.00
_cell.angle_beta   90.00
_cell.angle_gamma   90.00
#
_symmetry.space_group_name_H-M   'P 1'
#
loop_
_entity.id
_entity.type
_entity.pdbx_description
1 polymer ?
#
loop_
_entity_poly.entity_id
_entity_poly.type
_entity_poly.pdbx_seq_one_letter_code
_entity_poly.pdbx_strand_id
1 'polypeptide(L)'
;MIILTYYGWKEWEFTTIENTVAKGLELTSHDRVFGFSKIDDIPLAIGTGAILMWDIPMGIFSPSLRDPIMLGHHIGMFLVAAVIGGMFSQGGQMIGYYYAPFYFGVIETSSVFLSVVAQFHPKRKAWYGWLHNKNHSSESARKLLNAVNNVNEVSRILFAVTFMLFRGIYFPYTSFCHAIPDLWNAFENPPEGVPLWTCYFLCVSLFLFSCLQSYWGVLVANQIKKAVFGGEKDGSESGKKKD
;
A
#
# COMPACT_ATOMS: atom_id res chain seq x y z
N MET A 1 -6.48 7.39 -2.91
CA MET A 1 -6.64 6.24 -2.01
C MET A 1 -8.04 5.62 -2.07
N ILE A 2 -9.13 6.30 -1.67
CA ILE A 2 -10.49 5.72 -1.71
C ILE A 2 -10.90 5.24 -3.11
N ILE A 3 -10.69 6.09 -4.14
CA ILE A 3 -11.00 5.75 -5.53
C ILE A 3 -10.17 4.53 -5.99
N LEU A 4 -8.87 4.54 -5.73
CA LEU A 4 -7.95 3.44 -6.09
C LEU A 4 -8.33 2.14 -5.37
N THR A 5 -8.74 2.23 -4.09
CA THR A 5 -9.25 1.09 -3.34
C THR A 5 -10.49 0.51 -4.02
N TYR A 6 -11.49 1.36 -4.29
CA TYR A 6 -12.74 0.93 -4.92
C TYR A 6 -12.50 0.23 -6.26
N TYR A 7 -11.73 0.85 -7.16
CA TYR A 7 -11.50 0.27 -8.48
C TYR A 7 -10.63 -0.99 -8.42
N GLY A 8 -9.62 -1.05 -7.53
CA GLY A 8 -8.81 -2.26 -7.34
C GLY A 8 -9.66 -3.46 -6.91
N TRP A 9 -10.52 -3.28 -5.90
CA TRP A 9 -11.48 -4.31 -5.49
C TRP A 9 -12.48 -4.63 -6.60
N LYS A 10 -12.99 -3.60 -7.30
CA LYS A 10 -14.01 -3.78 -8.33
C LYS A 10 -13.50 -4.61 -9.50
N GLU A 11 -12.31 -4.29 -9.99
CA GLU A 11 -11.70 -4.98 -11.14
C GLU A 11 -11.32 -6.41 -10.76
N TRP A 12 -10.82 -6.59 -9.54
CA TRP A 12 -10.45 -7.90 -9.01
C TRP A 12 -11.67 -8.82 -8.82
N GLU A 13 -12.68 -8.41 -8.06
CA GLU A 13 -13.82 -9.27 -7.70
C GLU A 13 -14.91 -9.34 -8.79
N PHE A 14 -15.32 -8.21 -9.37
CA PHE A 14 -16.49 -8.19 -10.26
C PHE A 14 -16.14 -8.41 -11.73
N THR A 15 -14.91 -8.13 -12.17
CA THR A 15 -14.63 -8.10 -13.61
C THR A 15 -13.90 -9.33 -14.11
N THR A 16 -13.02 -9.91 -13.28
CA THR A 16 -12.17 -11.03 -13.68
C THR A 16 -12.77 -12.39 -13.30
N ILE A 17 -13.52 -12.44 -12.18
CA ILE A 17 -14.15 -13.67 -11.70
C ILE A 17 -15.52 -13.90 -12.38
N GLU A 18 -16.39 -12.89 -12.48
CA GLU A 18 -17.71 -13.07 -13.12
C GLU A 18 -17.62 -13.51 -14.58
N ASN A 19 -16.71 -12.94 -15.37
CA ASN A 19 -16.61 -13.28 -16.80
C ASN A 19 -16.09 -14.70 -17.07
N THR A 20 -15.34 -15.28 -16.13
CA THR A 20 -14.67 -16.58 -16.33
C THR A 20 -15.45 -17.70 -15.67
N VAL A 21 -15.98 -17.47 -14.46
CA VAL A 21 -16.85 -18.43 -13.76
C VAL A 21 -18.22 -18.54 -14.43
N ALA A 22 -18.80 -17.45 -14.94
CA ALA A 22 -20.08 -17.51 -15.68
C ALA A 22 -19.98 -18.31 -17.00
N LYS A 23 -18.76 -18.56 -17.49
CA LYS A 23 -18.49 -19.39 -18.67
C LYS A 23 -18.10 -20.83 -18.36
N GLY A 24 -18.02 -21.20 -17.07
CA GLY A 24 -17.65 -22.56 -16.64
C GLY A 24 -16.22 -22.97 -16.97
N LEU A 25 -15.31 -22.00 -17.16
CA LEU A 25 -13.91 -22.25 -17.50
C LEU A 25 -13.02 -22.15 -16.26
N GLU A 26 -12.07 -23.08 -16.11
CA GLU A 26 -11.00 -22.97 -15.12
C GLU A 26 -10.02 -21.87 -15.56
N LEU A 27 -9.76 -20.89 -14.68
CA LEU A 27 -8.71 -19.90 -14.90
C LEU A 27 -7.35 -20.60 -14.86
N THR A 28 -6.59 -20.54 -15.95
CA THR A 28 -5.21 -21.02 -15.95
C THR A 28 -4.27 -19.98 -15.33
N SER A 29 -3.04 -20.38 -15.00
CA SER A 29 -1.98 -19.43 -14.62
C SER A 29 -1.74 -18.39 -15.71
N HIS A 30 -1.80 -18.81 -16.98
CA HIS A 30 -1.64 -17.96 -18.14
C HIS A 30 -2.73 -16.88 -18.22
N ASP A 31 -4.00 -17.23 -17.94
CA ASP A 31 -5.12 -16.26 -17.96
C ASP A 31 -5.08 -15.26 -16.80
N ARG A 32 -4.50 -15.65 -15.65
CA ARG A 32 -4.32 -14.74 -14.51
C ARG A 32 -3.15 -13.79 -14.72
N VAL A 33 -2.08 -14.26 -15.36
CA VAL A 33 -0.89 -13.46 -15.63
C VAL A 33 -1.11 -12.56 -16.83
N PHE A 34 -1.47 -13.11 -17.99
CA PHE A 34 -1.57 -12.33 -19.22
C PHE A 34 -3.00 -11.91 -19.52
N GLY A 35 -3.16 -10.67 -19.95
CA GLY A 35 -4.44 -10.13 -20.39
C GLY A 35 -4.23 -8.85 -21.20
N PHE A 36 -5.31 -8.28 -21.72
CA PHE A 36 -5.25 -7.01 -22.45
C PHE A 36 -5.77 -5.89 -21.57
N SER A 37 -5.06 -4.76 -21.57
CA SER A 37 -5.51 -3.60 -20.81
C SER A 37 -6.86 -3.13 -21.35
N LYS A 38 -7.76 -2.77 -20.45
CA LYS A 38 -8.95 -2.01 -20.84
C LYS A 38 -8.52 -0.55 -20.94
N ILE A 39 -9.05 0.17 -21.93
CA ILE A 39 -8.84 1.63 -22.07
C ILE A 39 -9.24 2.38 -20.77
N ASP A 40 -10.09 1.76 -19.95
CA ASP A 40 -10.59 2.28 -18.68
C ASP A 40 -9.79 1.82 -17.44
N ASP A 41 -8.56 1.30 -17.59
CA ASP A 41 -7.67 0.92 -16.46
C ASP A 41 -7.10 2.17 -15.73
N ILE A 42 -8.05 2.96 -15.23
CA ILE A 42 -7.91 4.19 -14.48
C ILE A 42 -7.02 4.01 -13.23
N PRO A 43 -7.07 2.89 -12.47
CA PRO A 43 -6.29 2.75 -11.25
C PRO A 43 -4.79 2.68 -11.49
N LEU A 44 -4.36 1.89 -12.48
CA LEU A 44 -2.94 1.77 -12.81
C LEU A 44 -2.39 3.10 -13.33
N ALA A 45 -3.14 3.79 -14.20
CA ALA A 45 -2.75 5.11 -14.71
C ALA A 45 -2.68 6.18 -13.60
N ILE A 46 -3.71 6.28 -12.75
CA ILE A 46 -3.74 7.27 -11.65
C ILE A 46 -2.67 6.93 -10.59
N GLY A 47 -2.54 5.67 -10.21
CA GLY A 47 -1.57 5.22 -9.20
C GLY A 47 -0.13 5.47 -9.67
N THR A 48 0.20 5.08 -10.90
CA THR A 48 1.52 5.31 -11.50
C THR A 48 1.80 6.81 -11.67
N GLY A 49 0.80 7.58 -12.11
CA GLY A 49 0.89 9.04 -12.22
C GLY A 49 1.14 9.73 -10.87
N ALA A 50 0.46 9.30 -9.81
CA ALA A 50 0.68 9.83 -8.46
C ALA A 50 2.11 9.55 -7.96
N ILE A 51 2.63 8.34 -8.20
CA ILE A 51 3.99 7.99 -7.80
C ILE A 51 5.03 8.84 -8.52
N LEU A 52 4.90 8.97 -9.85
CA LEU A 52 5.85 9.71 -10.68
C LEU A 52 5.80 11.21 -10.48
N MET A 53 4.59 11.78 -10.40
CA MET A 53 4.41 13.24 -10.39
C MET A 53 4.44 13.83 -8.99
N TRP A 54 4.24 12.99 -7.96
CA TRP A 54 4.16 13.45 -6.58
C TRP A 54 5.11 12.72 -5.65
N ASP A 55 4.96 11.41 -5.43
CA ASP A 55 5.68 10.72 -4.35
C ASP A 55 7.20 10.75 -4.54
N ILE A 56 7.70 10.45 -5.75
CA ILE A 56 9.14 10.47 -6.04
C ILE A 56 9.70 11.91 -5.97
N PRO A 57 9.13 12.91 -6.66
CA PRO A 57 9.58 14.30 -6.54
C PRO A 57 9.54 14.80 -5.10
N MET A 58 8.46 14.57 -4.35
CA MET A 58 8.35 15.01 -2.97
C MET A 58 9.32 14.27 -2.04
N GLY A 59 9.56 12.98 -2.27
CA GLY A 59 10.58 12.21 -1.55
C GLY A 59 12.00 12.72 -1.79
N ILE A 60 12.29 13.33 -2.95
CA ILE A 60 13.59 13.93 -3.29
C ILE A 60 13.68 15.37 -2.78
N PHE A 61 12.64 16.18 -2.97
CA PHE A 61 12.71 17.63 -2.73
C PHE A 61 12.32 18.04 -1.31
N SER A 62 11.49 17.27 -0.61
CA SER A 62 11.03 17.62 0.74
C SER A 62 11.88 16.93 1.82
N PRO A 63 12.67 17.69 2.61
CA PRO A 63 13.56 17.09 3.62
C PRO A 63 12.83 16.22 4.66
N SER A 64 11.57 16.50 4.95
CA SER A 64 10.76 15.72 5.88
C SER A 64 10.29 14.37 5.33
N LEU A 65 10.40 14.16 4.01
CA LEU A 65 9.96 12.96 3.29
C LEU A 65 11.13 12.17 2.68
N ARG A 66 12.38 12.63 2.86
CA ARG A 66 13.62 11.96 2.40
C ARG A 66 13.97 10.73 3.23
N ASP A 67 13.13 9.71 3.17
CA ASP A 67 13.45 8.37 3.68
C ASP A 67 13.91 7.48 2.51
N PRO A 68 15.17 7.01 2.49
CA PRO A 68 15.70 6.22 1.38
C PRO A 68 14.93 4.91 1.17
N ILE A 69 14.37 4.31 2.22
CA ILE A 69 13.60 3.06 2.10
C ILE A 69 12.27 3.35 1.40
N MET A 70 11.59 4.43 1.78
CA MET A 70 10.35 4.86 1.12
C MET A 70 10.58 5.30 -0.32
N LEU A 71 11.66 6.03 -0.60
CA LEU A 71 11.99 6.45 -1.97
C LEU A 71 12.28 5.23 -2.86
N GLY A 72 13.08 4.28 -2.36
CA GLY A 72 13.33 3.01 -3.06
C GLY A 72 12.06 2.20 -3.28
N HIS A 73 11.17 2.16 -2.28
CA HIS A 73 9.85 1.53 -2.39
C HIS A 73 9.02 2.16 -3.52
N HIS A 74 8.89 3.49 -3.58
CA HIS A 74 8.11 4.18 -4.61
C HIS A 74 8.70 4.01 -6.01
N ILE A 75 10.03 4.07 -6.15
CA ILE A 75 10.70 3.80 -7.43
C ILE A 75 10.44 2.35 -7.85
N GLY A 76 10.59 1.39 -6.95
CA GLY A 76 10.32 -0.02 -7.24
C GLY A 76 8.86 -0.27 -7.61
N MET A 77 7.90 0.37 -6.91
CA MET A 77 6.48 0.27 -7.23
C MET A 77 6.20 0.81 -8.64
N PHE A 78 6.81 1.93 -9.02
CA PHE A 78 6.71 2.45 -10.37
C PHE A 78 7.25 1.46 -11.42
N LEU A 79 8.44 0.89 -11.20
CA LEU A 79 9.03 -0.07 -12.13
C LEU A 79 8.17 -1.33 -12.27
N VAL A 80 7.64 -1.86 -11.16
CA VAL A 80 6.69 -2.98 -11.17
C VAL A 80 5.43 -2.61 -11.94
N ALA A 81 4.83 -1.45 -11.65
CA ALA A 81 3.63 -0.98 -12.35
C ALA A 81 3.86 -0.81 -13.85
N ALA A 82 5.02 -0.32 -14.28
CA ALA A 82 5.38 -0.19 -15.69
C ALA A 82 5.51 -1.55 -16.39
N VAL A 83 6.17 -2.52 -15.76
CA VAL A 83 6.31 -3.88 -16.32
C VAL A 83 4.95 -4.59 -16.37
N ILE A 84 4.17 -4.51 -15.29
CA ILE A 84 2.85 -5.11 -15.21
C ILE A 84 1.88 -4.47 -16.22
N GLY A 85 1.97 -3.16 -16.40
CA GLY A 85 1.21 -2.39 -17.38
C GLY A 85 1.57 -2.66 -18.83
N GLY A 86 2.52 -3.55 -19.12
CA GLY A 86 2.80 -3.97 -20.48
C GLY A 86 3.80 -3.09 -21.22
N MET A 87 4.60 -2.25 -20.53
CA MET A 87 5.61 -1.39 -21.17
C MET A 87 6.57 -2.15 -22.10
N PHE A 88 6.80 -3.43 -21.80
CA PHE A 88 7.69 -4.31 -22.55
C PHE A 88 6.94 -5.43 -23.29
N SER A 89 5.63 -5.28 -23.49
CA SER A 89 4.80 -6.23 -24.25
C SER A 89 4.25 -5.57 -25.51
N GLN A 90 3.92 -6.37 -26.52
CA GLN A 90 3.34 -5.87 -27.76
C GLN A 90 1.80 -5.88 -27.70
N GLY A 91 1.16 -5.05 -28.52
CA GLY A 91 -0.30 -5.12 -28.73
C GLY A 91 -1.17 -4.77 -27.52
N GLY A 92 -0.65 -4.04 -26.52
CA GLY A 92 -1.42 -3.64 -25.33
C GLY A 92 -1.60 -4.76 -24.29
N GLN A 93 -0.76 -5.79 -24.36
CA GLN A 93 -0.76 -6.90 -23.43
C GLN A 93 -0.13 -6.52 -22.08
N MET A 94 -0.80 -6.89 -20.98
CA MET A 94 -0.35 -6.71 -19.61
C MET A 94 0.24 -8.00 -19.03
N ILE A 95 1.16 -7.84 -18.07
CA ILE A 95 1.83 -8.93 -17.35
C ILE A 95 1.45 -8.83 -15.86
N GLY A 96 0.36 -9.45 -15.47
CA GLY A 96 -0.22 -9.41 -14.13
C GLY A 96 -1.66 -8.93 -14.15
N TYR A 97 -2.41 -9.26 -15.19
CA TYR A 97 -3.78 -8.77 -15.43
C TYR A 97 -4.71 -8.95 -14.23
N TYR A 98 -4.71 -10.14 -13.62
CA TYR A 98 -5.51 -10.42 -12.42
C TYR A 98 -4.88 -9.85 -11.14
N TYR A 99 -3.55 -9.86 -11.07
CA TYR A 99 -2.81 -9.54 -9.85
C TYR A 99 -2.61 -8.04 -9.61
N ALA A 100 -2.56 -7.24 -10.67
CA ALA A 100 -2.45 -5.78 -10.57
C ALA A 100 -3.62 -5.17 -9.78
N PRO A 101 -4.90 -5.37 -10.16
CA PRO A 101 -6.03 -4.81 -9.42
C PRO A 101 -6.13 -5.38 -8.00
N PHE A 102 -5.78 -6.65 -7.80
CA PHE A 102 -5.66 -7.26 -6.47
C PHE A 102 -4.70 -6.46 -5.58
N TYR A 103 -3.44 -6.27 -6.02
CA TYR A 103 -2.44 -5.58 -5.22
C TYR A 103 -2.81 -4.12 -5.00
N PHE A 104 -3.39 -3.44 -5.98
CA PHE A 104 -3.93 -2.09 -5.77
C PHE A 104 -5.03 -2.07 -4.70
N GLY A 105 -6.04 -2.93 -4.79
CA GLY A 105 -7.13 -2.98 -3.79
C GLY A 105 -6.62 -3.28 -2.39
N VAL A 106 -5.79 -4.32 -2.24
CA VAL A 106 -5.22 -4.78 -0.97
C VAL A 106 -4.30 -3.72 -0.35
N ILE A 107 -3.39 -3.14 -1.13
CA ILE A 107 -2.50 -2.07 -0.64
C ILE A 107 -3.37 -0.88 -0.23
N GLU A 108 -4.24 -0.40 -1.10
CA GLU A 108 -4.94 0.87 -0.90
C GLU A 108 -5.93 0.88 0.26
N THR A 109 -6.47 -0.29 0.61
CA THR A 109 -7.39 -0.45 1.75
C THR A 109 -6.80 0.09 3.04
N SER A 110 -5.56 -0.27 3.38
CA SER A 110 -4.90 0.30 4.56
C SER A 110 -4.32 1.69 4.30
N SER A 111 -4.03 2.07 3.05
CA SER A 111 -3.58 3.44 2.69
C SER A 111 -4.59 4.50 3.09
N VAL A 112 -5.90 4.19 3.01
CA VAL A 112 -6.97 5.14 3.39
C VAL A 112 -6.81 5.59 4.84
N PHE A 113 -6.68 4.64 5.77
CA PHE A 113 -6.52 4.94 7.19
C PHE A 113 -5.14 5.57 7.48
N LEU A 114 -4.08 5.08 6.84
CA LEU A 114 -2.74 5.66 6.96
C LEU A 114 -2.71 7.14 6.56
N SER A 115 -3.44 7.51 5.50
CA SER A 115 -3.50 8.90 5.03
C SER A 115 -4.06 9.84 6.10
N VAL A 116 -5.07 9.37 6.84
CA VAL A 116 -5.64 10.13 7.97
C VAL A 116 -4.61 10.25 9.09
N VAL A 117 -3.99 9.14 9.51
CA VAL A 117 -2.95 9.13 10.56
C VAL A 117 -1.77 10.03 10.23
N ALA A 118 -1.34 10.04 8.96
CA ALA A 118 -0.23 10.85 8.48
C ALA A 118 -0.51 12.36 8.53
N GLN A 119 -1.78 12.77 8.39
CA GLN A 119 -2.18 14.17 8.50
C GLN A 119 -2.09 14.67 9.94
N PHE A 120 -2.35 13.80 10.92
CA PHE A 120 -2.32 14.13 12.35
C PHE A 120 -1.00 13.73 13.04
N HIS A 121 0.02 13.36 12.27
CA HIS A 121 1.30 12.93 12.83
C HIS A 121 2.05 14.11 13.49
N PRO A 122 2.64 13.95 14.70
CA PRO A 122 3.35 15.03 15.42
C PRO A 122 4.52 15.66 14.66
N LYS A 123 5.08 14.96 13.67
CA LYS A 123 6.11 15.50 12.75
C LYS A 123 5.62 16.73 11.97
N ARG A 124 4.31 16.90 11.76
CA ARG A 124 3.72 18.10 11.14
C ARG A 124 3.57 19.23 12.16
N LYS A 125 4.70 19.78 12.61
CA LYS A 125 4.78 20.75 13.73
C LYS A 125 3.81 21.94 13.62
N ALA A 126 3.64 22.50 12.42
CA ALA A 126 2.75 23.65 12.21
C ALA A 126 1.27 23.30 12.45
N TRP A 127 0.79 22.22 11.83
CA TRP A 127 -0.59 21.74 11.99
C TRP A 127 -0.83 21.20 13.40
N TYR A 128 0.08 20.37 13.91
CA TYR A 128 -0.03 19.80 15.25
C TYR A 128 0.01 20.89 16.33
N GLY A 129 0.89 21.88 16.18
CA GLY A 129 1.01 23.02 17.09
C GLY A 129 -0.20 23.96 17.00
N TRP A 130 -0.78 24.16 15.81
CA TRP A 130 -2.05 24.85 15.68
C TRP A 130 -3.17 24.10 16.40
N LEU A 131 -3.32 22.79 16.16
CA LEU A 131 -4.38 21.97 16.75
C LEU A 131 -4.31 21.92 18.28
N HIS A 132 -3.09 21.89 18.86
CA HIS A 132 -2.85 21.79 20.31
C HIS A 132 -2.54 23.13 20.99
N ASN A 133 -2.82 24.26 20.34
CA ASN A 133 -2.57 25.57 20.93
C ASN A 133 -3.51 25.80 22.13
N LYS A 134 -2.94 26.03 23.32
CA LYS A 134 -3.70 26.29 24.55
C LYS A 134 -4.56 27.57 24.49
N ASN A 135 -4.32 28.44 23.52
CA ASN A 135 -5.07 29.68 23.30
C ASN A 135 -6.40 29.46 22.54
N HIS A 136 -6.75 28.22 22.17
CA HIS A 136 -8.08 27.88 21.66
C HIS A 136 -9.13 27.98 22.79
N SER A 137 -9.65 29.20 22.98
CA SER A 137 -10.56 29.55 24.08
C SER A 137 -12.03 29.20 23.82
N SER A 138 -12.42 28.90 22.58
CA SER A 138 -13.82 28.60 22.24
C SER A 138 -14.18 27.14 22.53
N GLU A 139 -15.38 26.92 23.07
CA GLU A 139 -15.91 25.57 23.31
C GLU A 139 -15.98 24.73 22.02
N SER A 140 -16.30 25.38 20.90
CA SER A 140 -16.30 24.75 19.57
C SER A 140 -14.93 24.25 19.15
N ALA A 141 -13.85 25.00 19.42
CA ALA A 141 -12.50 24.57 19.11
C ALA A 141 -12.08 23.34 19.94
N ARG A 142 -12.47 23.28 21.22
CA ARG A 142 -12.24 22.09 22.07
C ARG A 142 -13.03 20.87 21.60
N LYS A 143 -14.29 21.04 21.20
CA LYS A 143 -15.11 19.94 20.63
C LYS A 143 -14.51 19.42 19.33
N LEU A 144 -14.06 20.31 18.45
CA LEU A 144 -13.37 19.95 17.20
C LEU A 144 -12.06 19.19 17.48
N LEU A 145 -11.23 19.66 18.42
CA LEU A 145 -10.00 18.98 18.82
C LEU A 145 -10.27 17.54 19.31
N ASN A 146 -11.26 17.37 20.19
CA ASN A 146 -11.63 16.04 20.68
C ASN A 146 -12.12 15.14 19.54
N ALA A 147 -12.96 15.65 18.64
CA ALA A 147 -13.44 14.89 17.49
C ALA A 147 -12.28 14.45 16.58
N VAL A 148 -11.34 15.36 16.29
CA VAL A 148 -10.15 15.08 15.47
C VAL A 148 -9.24 14.04 16.13
N ASN A 149 -9.02 14.14 17.44
CA ASN A 149 -8.22 13.17 18.18
C ASN A 149 -8.86 11.77 18.15
N ASN A 150 -10.18 11.69 18.38
CA ASN A 150 -10.91 10.43 18.28
C ASN A 150 -10.83 9.82 16.88
N VAL A 151 -10.98 10.64 15.82
CA VAL A 151 -10.85 10.17 14.42
C VAL A 151 -9.43 9.64 14.16
N ASN A 152 -8.39 10.33 14.64
CA ASN A 152 -7.01 9.88 14.49
C ASN A 152 -6.74 8.57 15.25
N GLU A 153 -7.23 8.42 16.48
CA GLU A 153 -7.11 7.18 17.27
C GLU A 153 -7.80 6.00 16.60
N VAL A 154 -9.05 6.17 16.19
CA VAL A 154 -9.80 5.15 15.44
C VAL A 154 -9.08 4.81 14.14
N SER A 155 -8.57 5.81 13.41
CA SER A 155 -7.82 5.60 12.17
C SER A 155 -6.51 4.84 12.40
N ARG A 156 -5.83 5.02 13.53
CA ARG A 156 -4.63 4.24 13.89
C ARG A 156 -4.96 2.77 14.13
N ILE A 157 -6.06 2.50 14.84
CA ILE A 157 -6.52 1.13 15.09
C ILE A 157 -6.92 0.47 13.78
N LEU A 158 -7.74 1.15 12.96
CA LEU A 158 -8.18 0.64 11.66
C LEU A 158 -6.99 0.44 10.71
N PHE A 159 -6.04 1.37 10.68
CA PHE A 159 -4.80 1.20 9.93
C PHE A 159 -4.05 -0.05 10.39
N ALA A 160 -3.82 -0.21 11.70
CA ALA A 160 -3.07 -1.33 12.23
C ALA A 160 -3.72 -2.68 11.89
N VAL A 161 -5.04 -2.80 12.09
CA VAL A 161 -5.81 -4.01 11.78
C VAL A 161 -5.78 -4.31 10.28
N THR A 162 -6.13 -3.34 9.45
CA THR A 162 -6.18 -3.53 7.99
C THR A 162 -4.80 -3.75 7.39
N PHE A 163 -3.76 -3.08 7.90
CA PHE A 163 -2.39 -3.32 7.47
C PHE A 163 -1.98 -4.76 7.75
N MET A 164 -2.22 -5.27 8.96
CA MET A 164 -1.83 -6.64 9.33
C MET A 164 -2.57 -7.68 8.48
N LEU A 165 -3.89 -7.53 8.32
CA LEU A 165 -4.70 -8.47 7.54
C LEU A 165 -4.32 -8.44 6.05
N PHE A 166 -4.36 -7.26 5.43
CA PHE A 166 -4.24 -7.13 3.98
C PHE A 166 -2.79 -7.12 3.52
N ARG A 167 -1.91 -6.33 4.14
CA ARG A 167 -0.52 -6.20 3.72
C ARG A 167 0.44 -7.12 4.45
N GLY A 168 0.22 -7.35 5.74
CA GLY A 168 1.10 -8.18 6.57
C GLY A 168 0.93 -9.68 6.33
N ILE A 169 -0.28 -10.12 5.99
CA ILE A 169 -0.61 -11.55 5.82
C ILE A 169 -1.05 -11.82 4.38
N TYR A 170 -2.13 -11.19 3.93
CA TYR A 170 -2.77 -11.58 2.67
C TYR A 170 -1.90 -11.28 1.44
N PHE A 171 -1.19 -10.15 1.43
CA PHE A 171 -0.27 -9.80 0.37
C PHE A 171 0.87 -10.83 0.23
N PRO A 172 1.70 -11.12 1.25
CA PRO A 172 2.73 -12.16 1.15
C PRO A 172 2.18 -13.54 0.80
N TYR A 173 1.04 -13.93 1.39
CA TYR A 173 0.39 -15.19 1.08
C TYR A 173 0.07 -15.30 -0.42
N THR A 174 -0.61 -14.30 -0.99
CA THR A 174 -0.95 -14.30 -2.42
C THR A 174 0.29 -14.22 -3.31
N SER A 175 1.32 -13.47 -2.92
CA SER A 175 2.57 -13.40 -3.66
C SER A 175 3.27 -14.76 -3.74
N PHE A 176 3.44 -15.46 -2.62
CA PHE A 176 4.20 -16.72 -2.58
C PHE A 176 3.40 -17.93 -3.01
N CYS A 177 2.12 -18.00 -2.67
CA CYS A 177 1.30 -19.18 -2.95
C CYS A 177 0.62 -19.13 -4.33
N HIS A 178 0.48 -17.95 -4.94
CA HIS A 178 -0.28 -17.79 -6.18
C HIS A 178 0.49 -17.02 -7.26
N ALA A 179 0.83 -15.75 -7.03
CA ALA A 179 1.35 -14.89 -8.08
C ALA A 179 2.72 -15.33 -8.63
N ILE A 180 3.67 -15.69 -7.76
CA ILE A 180 5.01 -16.16 -8.20
C ILE A 180 4.91 -17.51 -8.93
N PRO A 181 4.23 -18.55 -8.39
CA PRO A 181 4.02 -19.80 -9.13
C PRO A 181 3.32 -19.60 -10.47
N ASP A 182 2.30 -18.74 -10.52
CA ASP A 182 1.59 -18.46 -11.76
C ASP A 182 2.46 -17.75 -12.79
N LEU A 183 3.26 -16.76 -12.37
CA LEU A 183 4.24 -16.11 -13.25
C LEU A 183 5.23 -17.14 -13.83
N TRP A 184 5.74 -18.04 -12.99
CA TRP A 184 6.67 -19.07 -13.45
C TRP A 184 6.03 -19.97 -14.51
N ASN A 185 4.83 -20.48 -14.23
CA ASN A 185 4.11 -21.39 -15.11
C ASN A 185 3.64 -20.69 -16.40
N ALA A 186 3.16 -19.45 -16.32
CA ALA A 186 2.69 -18.72 -17.49
C ALA A 186 3.84 -18.40 -18.47
N PHE A 187 5.05 -18.18 -17.96
CA PHE A 187 6.24 -17.91 -18.77
C PHE A 187 6.91 -19.16 -19.34
N GLU A 188 6.36 -20.36 -19.15
CA GLU A 188 6.74 -21.53 -19.95
C GLU A 188 6.35 -21.34 -21.42
N ASN A 189 5.24 -20.63 -21.68
CA ASN A 189 4.76 -20.29 -23.02
C ASN A 189 4.33 -18.82 -23.05
N PRO A 190 5.28 -17.86 -22.97
CA PRO A 190 4.93 -16.46 -22.91
C PRO A 190 4.38 -16.00 -24.29
N PRO A 191 3.46 -15.04 -24.29
CA PRO A 191 3.01 -14.38 -25.51
C PRO A 191 4.16 -13.77 -26.33
N GLU A 192 3.95 -13.67 -27.65
CA GLU A 192 4.96 -13.11 -28.55
C GLU A 192 5.33 -11.67 -28.15
N GLY A 193 6.64 -11.40 -28.11
CA GLY A 193 7.16 -10.08 -27.78
C GLY A 193 7.25 -9.77 -26.29
N VAL A 194 6.89 -10.70 -25.39
CA VAL A 194 7.10 -10.56 -23.93
C VAL A 194 8.49 -11.10 -23.54
N PRO A 195 9.43 -10.27 -23.06
CA PRO A 195 10.76 -10.72 -22.69
C PRO A 195 10.76 -11.55 -21.41
N LEU A 196 11.51 -12.67 -21.37
CA LEU A 196 11.63 -13.53 -20.17
C LEU A 196 12.16 -12.80 -18.93
N TRP A 197 12.97 -11.74 -19.10
CA TRP A 197 13.48 -10.96 -17.97
C TRP A 197 12.37 -10.33 -17.14
N THR A 198 11.21 -10.04 -17.75
CA THR A 198 10.06 -9.47 -17.04
C THR A 198 9.52 -10.43 -15.99
N CYS A 199 9.51 -11.75 -16.24
CA CYS A 199 9.16 -12.76 -15.25
C CYS A 199 10.12 -12.75 -14.05
N TYR A 200 11.43 -12.82 -14.31
CA TYR A 200 12.44 -12.80 -13.24
C TYR A 200 12.34 -11.51 -12.41
N PHE A 201 12.20 -10.37 -13.09
CA PHE A 201 12.04 -9.08 -12.44
C PHE A 201 10.80 -9.03 -11.56
N LEU A 202 9.64 -9.48 -12.06
CA LEU A 202 8.39 -9.50 -11.29
C LEU A 202 8.45 -10.48 -10.12
N CYS A 203 9.00 -11.67 -10.29
CA CYS A 203 9.16 -12.65 -9.22
C CYS A 203 10.05 -12.12 -8.09
N VAL A 204 11.21 -11.55 -8.44
CA VAL A 204 12.13 -10.93 -7.47
C VAL A 204 11.46 -9.73 -6.80
N SER A 205 10.77 -8.89 -7.55
CA SER A 205 10.09 -7.71 -6.98
C SER A 205 8.98 -8.12 -6.03
N LEU A 206 8.13 -9.09 -6.38
CA LEU A 206 7.07 -9.61 -5.52
C LEU A 206 7.64 -10.20 -4.23
N PHE A 207 8.75 -10.94 -4.32
CA PHE A 207 9.47 -11.45 -3.15
C PHE A 207 9.93 -10.28 -2.25
N LEU A 208 10.66 -9.31 -2.81
CA LEU A 208 11.21 -8.18 -2.05
C LEU A 208 10.11 -7.31 -1.43
N PHE A 209 9.05 -7.00 -2.17
CA PHE A 209 7.92 -6.25 -1.64
C PHE A 209 7.16 -7.01 -0.57
N SER A 210 6.99 -8.33 -0.70
CA SER A 210 6.37 -9.16 0.36
C SER A 210 7.20 -9.15 1.64
N CYS A 211 8.53 -9.25 1.52
CA CYS A 211 9.42 -9.11 2.66
C CYS A 211 9.35 -7.71 3.29
N LEU A 212 9.28 -6.65 2.47
CA LEU A 212 9.15 -5.28 2.94
C LEU A 212 7.82 -5.04 3.68
N GLN A 213 6.71 -5.55 3.15
CA GLN A 213 5.40 -5.48 3.83
C GLN A 213 5.42 -6.25 5.15
N SER A 214 6.05 -7.42 5.18
CA SER A 214 6.21 -8.22 6.41
C SER A 214 7.06 -7.48 7.45
N TYR A 215 8.17 -6.86 7.03
CA TYR A 215 9.01 -6.02 7.89
C TYR A 215 8.21 -4.87 8.51
N TRP A 216 7.43 -4.14 7.70
CA TRP A 216 6.55 -3.09 8.21
C TRP A 216 5.44 -3.64 9.11
N GLY A 217 4.93 -4.85 8.83
CA GLY A 217 3.97 -5.55 9.69
C GLY A 217 4.54 -5.81 11.08
N VAL A 218 5.80 -6.23 11.17
CA VAL A 218 6.51 -6.38 12.45
C VAL A 218 6.62 -5.04 13.19
N LEU A 219 6.91 -3.94 12.49
CA LEU A 219 6.96 -2.61 13.10
C LEU A 219 5.60 -2.18 13.66
N VAL A 220 4.53 -2.40 12.90
CA VAL A 220 3.14 -2.11 13.33
C VAL A 220 2.77 -2.99 14.53
N ALA A 221 3.05 -4.29 14.48
CA ALA A 221 2.80 -5.22 15.59
C ALA A 221 3.55 -4.79 16.87
N ASN A 222 4.79 -4.32 16.74
CA ASN A 222 5.55 -3.78 17.86
C ASN A 222 4.93 -2.49 18.43
N GLN A 223 4.37 -1.62 17.59
CA GLN A 223 3.64 -0.44 18.05
C GLN A 223 2.35 -0.83 18.79
N ILE A 224 1.59 -1.81 18.28
CA ILE A 224 0.41 -2.35 18.96
C ILE A 224 0.81 -2.95 20.32
N LYS A 225 1.86 -3.78 20.35
CA LYS A 225 2.35 -4.40 21.58
C LYS A 225 2.71 -3.35 22.63
N LYS A 226 3.39 -2.28 22.23
CA LYS A 226 3.72 -1.16 23.13
C LYS A 226 2.47 -0.44 23.64
N ALA A 227 1.48 -0.21 22.79
CA ALA A 227 0.23 0.45 23.18
C ALA A 227 -0.63 -0.41 24.13
N VAL A 228 -0.66 -1.73 23.93
CA VAL A 228 -1.50 -2.66 24.71
C VAL A 228 -0.82 -3.13 26.00
N PHE A 229 0.47 -3.46 25.94
CA PHE A 229 1.20 -4.08 27.06
C PHE A 229 2.26 -3.17 27.70
N GLY A 230 2.59 -2.04 27.05
CA GLY A 230 3.57 -1.09 27.54
C GLY A 230 2.98 0.04 28.39
N GLY A 231 1.75 -0.13 28.90
CA GLY A 231 1.11 0.83 29.80
C GLY A 231 2.03 1.18 30.97
N GLU A 232 2.44 2.45 31.02
CA GLU A 232 3.11 3.16 32.12
C GLU A 232 4.19 2.38 32.91
N LYS A 233 5.44 2.50 32.45
CA LYS A 233 6.58 2.68 33.36
C LYS A 233 7.27 3.99 33.01
N ASP A 234 6.64 5.11 33.32
CA ASP A 234 7.33 6.38 33.49
C ASP A 234 6.57 7.22 34.53
N GLY A 235 6.76 6.83 35.78
CA GLY A 235 6.27 7.53 36.96
C GLY A 235 7.07 7.12 38.20
N SER A 236 7.85 8.08 38.72
CA SER A 236 8.57 8.11 40.02
C SER A 236 9.99 7.53 40.09
N GLU A 237 10.98 8.43 39.98
CA GLU A 237 12.09 8.70 40.91
C GLU A 237 13.15 9.54 40.16
N SER A 238 13.72 10.64 40.63
CA SER A 238 13.59 11.39 41.87
C SER A 238 14.26 12.75 41.60
N GLY A 239 13.73 13.82 42.20
CA GLY A 239 14.45 15.08 42.22
C GLY A 239 15.75 14.92 43.01
N LYS A 240 16.86 15.38 42.42
CA LYS A 240 17.96 15.98 43.17
C LYS A 240 18.40 17.27 42.50
N LYS A 241 17.91 18.37 43.07
CA LYS A 241 18.69 19.59 43.28
C LYS A 241 19.82 19.27 44.27
N LYS A 242 20.91 20.05 44.16
CA LYS A 242 22.17 20.12 44.95
C LYS A 242 23.33 19.32 44.32
N ASP A 243 24.46 19.92 43.99
CA ASP A 243 25.04 21.25 44.28
C ASP A 243 25.70 21.86 43.03
#